data_AF-W6V8R4-F1
#
_entry.id   AF-W6V8R4-F1
#
_cell.length_a   1.000
_cell.length_b   1.000
_cell.length_c   1.000
_cell.angle_alpha   90.00
_cell.angle_beta   90.00
_cell.angle_gamma   90.00
#
_symmetry.space_group_name_H-M   'P 1'
#
loop_
_entity.id
_entity.type
_entity.pdbx_description
1 polymer ?
#
loop_
_entity_poly.entity_id
_entity_poly.type
_entity_poly.pdbx_seq_one_letter_code
_entity_poly.pdbx_strand_id
1 'polypeptide(L)'
;MNALSPVIRPAPITAHLTQRNPKILLGGKHQPTLLRYLDGWPRRTGGPAAFLIQFVEEGESLARFASDSFDLAVIQSPSLEDAPEVIKQLIRVARQGLITRR
;
A
#
# COMPACT_ATOMS: atom_id res chain seq x y z
N MET A 1 -12.89 -5.92 -40.42
CA MET A 1 -12.24 -6.82 -39.45
C MET A 1 -12.21 -6.11 -38.10
N ASN A 2 -13.12 -6.46 -37.18
CA ASN A 2 -13.13 -5.90 -35.83
C ASN A 2 -12.01 -6.57 -35.02
N ALA A 3 -10.96 -5.82 -34.69
CA ALA A 3 -9.93 -6.30 -33.78
C ALA A 3 -10.57 -6.48 -32.39
N LEU A 4 -10.59 -7.71 -31.89
CA LEU A 4 -10.94 -8.03 -30.52
C LEU A 4 -9.83 -7.45 -29.62
N SER A 5 -9.96 -6.19 -29.24
CA SER A 5 -9.06 -5.59 -28.24
C SER A 5 -9.15 -6.42 -26.97
N PRO A 6 -8.04 -6.96 -26.44
CA PRO A 6 -8.08 -7.69 -25.18
C PRO A 6 -8.57 -6.72 -24.11
N VAL A 7 -9.67 -7.08 -23.44
CA VAL A 7 -10.14 -6.35 -22.25
C VAL A 7 -9.14 -6.65 -21.14
N ILE A 8 -8.07 -5.85 -21.09
CA ILE A 8 -7.14 -5.85 -19.96
C ILE A 8 -7.95 -5.35 -18.77
N ARG A 9 -8.38 -6.28 -17.91
CA ARG A 9 -8.93 -5.95 -16.61
C ARG A 9 -7.73 -5.92 -15.67
N PRO A 10 -7.11 -4.75 -15.40
CA PRO A 10 -6.10 -4.69 -14.36
C PRO A 10 -6.72 -5.28 -13.11
N ALA A 11 -6.13 -6.36 -12.61
CA ALA A 11 -6.54 -6.89 -11.33
C ALA A 11 -6.35 -5.76 -10.31
N PRO A 12 -7.27 -5.57 -9.36
CA PRO A 12 -7.03 -4.60 -8.30
C PRO A 12 -5.66 -4.91 -7.67
N ILE A 13 -4.88 -3.87 -7.33
CA ILE A 13 -3.50 -3.99 -6.80
C ILE A 13 -3.43 -5.00 -5.63
N THR A 14 -4.56 -5.17 -4.95
CA THR A 14 -4.81 -6.03 -3.80
C THR A 14 -5.17 -7.48 -4.14
N ALA A 15 -5.26 -7.84 -5.43
CA ALA A 15 -5.63 -9.18 -5.89
C ALA A 15 -4.68 -10.29 -5.43
N HIS A 16 -3.43 -9.92 -5.10
CA HIS A 16 -2.41 -10.84 -4.60
C HIS A 16 -2.34 -10.91 -3.07
N LEU A 17 -3.14 -10.11 -2.36
CA LEU A 17 -3.16 -10.09 -0.90
C LEU A 17 -4.16 -11.14 -0.40
N THR A 18 -3.68 -12.38 -0.35
CA THR A 18 -4.42 -13.59 0.03
C THR A 18 -4.55 -13.80 1.55
N GLN A 19 -3.92 -12.95 2.38
CA GLN A 19 -3.95 -13.08 3.83
C GLN A 19 -5.24 -12.57 4.46
N ARG A 20 -5.72 -13.32 5.47
CA ARG A 20 -6.97 -13.08 6.20
C ARG A 20 -6.94 -11.85 7.13
N ASN A 21 -5.75 -11.33 7.44
CA ASN A 21 -5.53 -10.12 8.24
C ASN A 21 -4.22 -9.43 7.81
N PRO A 22 -4.21 -8.69 6.67
CA PRO A 22 -2.98 -8.11 6.17
C PRO A 22 -2.55 -6.93 7.04
N LYS A 23 -1.23 -6.81 7.24
CA LYS A 23 -0.63 -5.70 7.97
C LYS A 23 -0.26 -4.58 7.00
N ILE A 24 -0.89 -3.43 7.17
CA ILE A 24 -0.81 -2.30 6.25
C ILE A 24 -0.10 -1.14 6.95
N LEU A 25 0.96 -0.63 6.32
CA LEU A 25 1.62 0.60 6.76
C LEU A 25 1.04 1.80 6.01
N LEU A 26 0.61 2.82 6.73
CA LEU A 26 0.12 4.08 6.17
C LEU A 26 0.99 5.24 6.64
N GLY A 27 1.79 5.79 5.72
CA GLY A 27 2.65 6.95 5.96
C GLY A 27 2.11 8.19 5.29
N GLY A 28 1.78 9.23 6.05
CA GLY A 28 1.42 10.53 5.48
C GLY A 28 0.51 11.39 6.34
N LYS A 29 0.42 12.67 5.96
CA LYS A 29 -0.29 13.72 6.72
C LYS A 29 -1.82 13.55 6.75
N HIS A 30 -2.40 12.84 5.78
CA HIS A 30 -3.85 12.71 5.61
C HIS A 30 -4.33 11.26 5.77
N GLN A 31 -4.28 10.78 7.01
CA GLN A 31 -4.71 9.43 7.38
C GLN A 31 -6.15 9.08 6.95
N PRO A 32 -7.17 9.97 7.05
CA PRO A 32 -8.53 9.66 6.60
C PRO A 32 -8.61 9.38 5.10
N THR A 33 -7.85 10.13 4.29
CA THR A 33 -7.81 9.93 2.84
C THR A 33 -7.15 8.60 2.50
N LEU A 34 -6.06 8.24 3.18
CA LEU A 34 -5.41 6.93 3.03
C LEU A 34 -6.33 5.77 3.42
N LEU A 35 -7.11 5.92 4.50
CA LEU A 35 -8.12 4.93 4.88
C LEU A 35 -9.21 4.79 3.82
N ARG A 36 -9.67 5.89 3.21
CA ARG A 36 -10.67 5.83 2.11
C ARG A 36 -10.17 5.09 0.89
N TYR A 37 -8.87 5.16 0.59
CA TYR A 37 -8.27 4.32 -0.47
C TYR A 37 -8.29 2.83 -0.12
N LEU A 38 -8.23 2.49 1.17
CA LEU A 38 -8.39 1.13 1.67
C LEU A 38 -9.85 0.69 1.80
N ASP A 39 -10.82 1.59 2.04
CA ASP A 39 -12.25 1.23 2.13
C ASP A 39 -12.78 0.56 0.84
N GLY A 40 -12.18 0.89 -0.31
CA GLY A 40 -12.46 0.26 -1.61
C GLY A 40 -11.85 -1.14 -1.79
N TRP A 41 -11.20 -1.71 -0.76
CA TRP A 41 -10.56 -3.02 -0.85
C TRP A 41 -11.57 -4.09 -1.27
N PRO A 42 -11.26 -4.91 -2.29
CA PRO A 42 -12.15 -5.96 -2.73
C PRO A 42 -12.38 -6.94 -1.59
N ARG A 43 -13.58 -6.91 -1.00
CA ARG A 43 -14.11 -7.92 -0.05
C ARG A 43 -14.41 -9.25 -0.76
N ARG A 44 -13.68 -9.57 -1.85
CA ARG A 44 -13.97 -10.66 -2.79
C ARG A 44 -13.96 -12.05 -2.15
N THR A 45 -13.40 -12.18 -0.96
CA THR A 45 -13.40 -13.41 -0.15
C THR A 45 -14.55 -13.53 0.85
N GLY A 46 -15.61 -12.71 0.72
CA GLY A 46 -16.91 -12.98 1.37
C GLY A 46 -16.91 -12.94 2.90
N GLY A 47 -15.88 -12.35 3.52
CA GLY A 47 -15.75 -12.22 4.96
C GLY A 47 -15.18 -10.87 5.37
N PRO A 48 -15.39 -10.44 6.63
CA PRO A 48 -14.72 -9.27 7.18
C PRO A 48 -13.20 -9.50 7.14
N ALA A 49 -12.50 -8.73 6.31
CA ALA A 49 -11.05 -8.61 6.39
C ALA A 49 -10.76 -7.62 7.52
N ALA A 50 -10.21 -8.12 8.63
CA ALA A 50 -9.56 -7.24 9.59
C ALA A 50 -8.27 -6.71 8.95
N PHE A 51 -7.96 -5.44 9.14
CA PHE A 51 -6.70 -4.85 8.72
C PHE A 51 -5.92 -4.43 9.95
N LEU A 52 -4.64 -4.80 10.01
CA LEU A 52 -3.73 -4.25 11.01
C LEU A 52 -3.08 -3.01 10.41
N ILE A 53 -3.64 -1.84 10.70
CA ILE A 53 -3.15 -0.57 10.15
C ILE A 53 -2.17 0.06 11.13
N GLN A 54 -0.94 0.26 10.67
CA GLN A 54 0.09 1.01 11.38
C GLN A 54 0.24 2.39 10.72
N PHE A 55 0.07 3.44 11.50
CA PHE A 55 0.32 4.81 11.04
C PHE A 55 1.75 5.22 11.31
N VAL A 56 2.31 6.00 10.38
CA VAL A 56 3.61 6.64 10.47
C VAL A 56 3.46 8.09 10.01
N GLU A 57 4.06 9.01 10.75
CA GLU A 57 4.03 10.43 10.39
C GLU A 57 4.96 10.75 9.21
N GLU A 58 4.70 11.87 8.54
CA GLU A 58 5.59 12.36 7.47
C GLU A 58 6.99 12.64 8.04
N GLY A 59 8.03 12.03 7.45
CA GLY A 59 9.42 12.16 7.92
C GLY A 59 9.81 11.18 9.04
N GLU A 60 8.86 10.39 9.54
CA GLU A 60 9.15 9.41 10.57
C GLU A 60 9.89 8.19 9.98
N SER A 61 11.01 7.81 10.61
CA SER A 61 11.89 6.79 10.03
C SER A 61 11.26 5.40 10.04
N LEU A 62 11.18 4.81 8.84
CA LEU A 62 10.80 3.42 8.59
C LEU A 62 11.85 2.41 9.08
N ALA A 63 13.05 2.88 9.49
CA ALA A 63 14.14 2.03 9.98
C ALA A 63 13.75 1.17 11.19
N ARG A 64 12.81 1.66 12.02
CA ARG A 64 12.30 0.96 13.22
C ARG A 64 11.62 -0.38 12.92
N PHE A 65 11.13 -0.56 11.70
CA PHE A 65 10.40 -1.77 11.32
C PHE A 65 11.38 -2.82 10.81
N ALA A 66 11.09 -4.09 11.09
CA ALA A 66 11.83 -5.20 10.50
C ALA A 66 11.51 -5.35 9.02
N SER A 67 12.38 -6.03 8.28
CA SER A 67 12.15 -6.34 6.87
C SER A 67 10.90 -7.22 6.69
N ASP A 68 10.20 -7.09 5.57
CA ASP A 68 9.01 -7.88 5.19
C ASP A 68 7.90 -7.95 6.26
N SER A 69 7.83 -6.94 7.13
CA SER A 69 6.88 -6.86 8.24
C SER A 69 5.47 -6.48 7.80
N PHE A 70 5.34 -5.83 6.64
CA PHE A 70 4.07 -5.34 6.11
C PHE A 70 3.73 -6.02 4.80
N ASP A 71 2.47 -6.36 4.63
CA ASP A 71 1.97 -6.93 3.38
C ASP A 71 1.79 -5.83 2.33
N LEU A 72 1.39 -4.64 2.77
CA LEU A 72 1.27 -3.45 1.93
C LEU A 72 1.78 -2.22 2.70
N ALA A 73 2.59 -1.39 2.06
CA ALA A 73 2.91 -0.06 2.57
C ALA A 73 2.50 1.01 1.58
N VAL A 74 1.65 1.93 2.05
CA VAL A 74 1.19 3.08 1.29
C VAL A 74 1.75 4.33 1.94
N ILE A 75 2.56 5.05 1.18
CA ILE A 75 3.12 6.32 1.62
C ILE A 75 2.67 7.44 0.70
N GLN A 76 2.60 8.63 1.27
CA GLN A 76 2.53 9.86 0.49
C GLN A 76 3.85 10.10 -0.24
N SER A 77 3.78 10.68 -1.44
CA SER A 77 4.96 11.02 -2.24
C SER A 77 5.96 11.82 -1.41
N PRO A 78 7.18 11.29 -1.16
CA PRO A 78 8.23 12.02 -0.45
C PRO A 78 8.78 13.17 -1.29
N SER A 79 9.56 14.04 -0.65
CA SER A 79 10.38 15.05 -1.33
C SER A 79 11.43 14.39 -2.23
N LEU A 80 12.02 15.15 -3.15
CA LEU A 80 13.08 14.64 -4.04
C LEU A 80 14.31 14.16 -3.24
N GLU A 81 14.64 14.88 -2.17
CA GLU A 81 15.82 14.63 -1.32
C GLU A 81 15.65 13.34 -0.52
N ASP A 82 14.45 13.08 -0.01
CA ASP A 82 14.15 11.92 0.83
C ASP A 82 13.76 10.68 0.01
N ALA A 83 13.37 10.85 -1.26
CA ALA A 83 12.85 9.78 -2.10
C ALA A 83 13.76 8.53 -2.15
N PRO A 84 15.09 8.63 -2.33
CA PRO A 84 15.94 7.44 -2.41
C PRO A 84 15.91 6.61 -1.13
N GLU A 85 15.99 7.25 0.03
CA GLU A 85 16.00 6.56 1.32
C GLU A 85 14.62 6.01 1.65
N VAL A 86 13.56 6.79 1.40
CA VAL A 86 12.17 6.35 1.62
C VAL A 86 11.84 5.14 0.74
N ILE A 87 12.20 5.16 -0.55
CA ILE A 87 11.98 4.03 -1.46
C ILE A 87 12.74 2.79 -0.99
N LYS A 88 14.02 2.95 -0.60
CA LYS A 88 14.84 1.85 -0.08
C LYS A 88 14.21 1.23 1.17
N GLN A 89 13.78 2.04 2.13
CA GLN A 89 13.13 1.54 3.33
C GLN A 89 11.77 0.91 3.01
N LEU A 90 11.00 1.47 2.09
CA LEU A 90 9.72 0.93 1.64
C LEU A 90 9.89 -0.49 1.06
N ILE A 91 10.88 -0.68 0.18
CA ILE A 91 11.20 -1.99 -0.40
C ILE A 91 11.64 -2.98 0.69
N ARG A 92 12.36 -2.52 1.72
CA ARG A 92 12.81 -3.37 2.82
C ARG A 92 11.67 -3.86 3.69
N VAL A 93 10.78 -2.96 4.11
CA VAL A 93 9.77 -3.25 5.15
C VAL A 93 8.49 -3.86 4.59
N ALA A 94 8.21 -3.67 3.30
CA ALA A 94 6.94 -4.04 2.69
C ALA A 94 7.11 -5.08 1.58
N ARG A 95 6.28 -6.12 1.64
CA ARG A 95 6.16 -7.13 0.58
C ARG A 95 5.52 -6.54 -0.69
N GLN A 96 4.70 -5.50 -0.52
CA GLN A 96 4.15 -4.67 -1.60
C GLN A 96 4.20 -3.19 -1.21
N GLY A 97 4.69 -2.33 -2.11
CA GLY A 97 4.82 -0.88 -1.87
C GLY A 97 4.00 -0.05 -2.85
N LEU A 98 3.38 1.04 -2.37
CA LEU A 98 2.64 2.00 -3.18
C LEU A 98 2.97 3.44 -2.75
N ILE A 99 3.25 4.30 -3.73
CA ILE A 99 3.45 5.73 -3.53
C ILE A 99 2.27 6.47 -4.12
N THR A 100 1.57 7.23 -3.29
CA THR A 100 0.45 8.08 -3.72
C THR A 100 0.97 9.48 -4.04
N ARG A 101 0.75 9.95 -5.26
CA ARG A 101 1.05 11.34 -5.64
C ARG A 101 -0.07 12.25 -5.14
N ARG A 102 0.31 13.36 -4.49
CA ARG A 102 -0.61 14.47 -4.14
C ARG A 102 -1.09 15.16 -5.42
#